data_AF-A0A7W0HDC5-F1
#
_entry.id   AF-A0A7W0HDC5-F1
#
_cell.length_a   1.000
_cell.length_b   1.000
_cell.length_c   1.000
_cell.angle_alpha   90.00
_cell.angle_beta   90.00
_cell.angle_gamma   90.00
#
_symmetry.space_group_name_H-M   'P 1'
#
loop_
_entity.id
_entity.type
_entity.pdbx_description
1 polymer ?
#
loop_
_entity_poly.entity_id
_entity_poly.type
_entity_poly.pdbx_seq_one_letter_code
_entity_poly.pdbx_strand_id
1 'polypeptide(L)'
;MTAFQKIAGSDPTGRATDEVVAAVNAAGSSPAALVPGGGADRVEVDLARQVLFLYQGDSLYKILTVSSGNGERFCSEGWCRRAITNPGSFKVYRQAQGWEKGPLGSLYNPAYFDGGIAIHGATSVPASPASHGCVRIPMGAAEWFPDYAPLGTPVYVAGTDGSIPPPLPEDPPVTEPPELEPPVTAPPTTAPAVTTTTAPGIRLFK
;
A
#
# COMPACT_ATOMS: atom_id res chain seq x y z
N MET A 1 -5.53 -22.20 -8.44
CA MET A 1 -5.21 -22.75 -9.77
C MET A 1 -5.05 -21.66 -10.83
N THR A 2 -6.00 -20.72 -10.97
CA THR A 2 -5.92 -19.62 -11.97
C THR A 2 -4.62 -18.80 -11.90
N ALA A 3 -4.12 -18.47 -10.71
CA ALA A 3 -2.86 -17.73 -10.55
C ALA A 3 -1.65 -18.48 -11.12
N PHE A 4 -1.60 -19.80 -10.93
CA PHE A 4 -0.54 -20.64 -11.50
C PHE A 4 -0.61 -20.65 -13.03
N GLN A 5 -1.80 -20.87 -13.60
CA GLN A 5 -2.00 -20.88 -15.06
C GLN A 5 -1.54 -19.56 -15.70
N LYS A 6 -1.88 -18.42 -15.08
CA LYS A 6 -1.45 -17.09 -15.51
C LYS A 6 0.07 -16.93 -15.52
N ILE A 7 0.76 -17.44 -14.50
CA ILE A 7 2.23 -17.40 -14.42
C ILE A 7 2.86 -18.34 -15.43
N ALA A 8 2.31 -19.54 -15.60
CA ALA A 8 2.79 -20.55 -16.53
C ALA A 8 2.50 -20.21 -18.00
N GLY A 9 1.72 -19.15 -18.27
CA GLY A 9 1.33 -18.76 -19.63
C GLY A 9 0.26 -19.65 -20.26
N SER A 10 -0.45 -20.45 -19.47
CA SER A 10 -1.54 -21.32 -19.91
C SER A 10 -2.90 -20.61 -19.83
N ASP A 11 -3.92 -21.16 -20.49
CA ASP A 11 -5.28 -20.63 -20.42
C ASP A 11 -5.79 -20.62 -18.95
N PRO A 12 -6.16 -19.44 -18.42
CA PRO A 12 -6.51 -19.24 -17.01
C PRO A 12 -7.95 -19.65 -16.68
N THR A 13 -8.28 -20.90 -16.99
CA THR A 13 -9.63 -21.48 -16.84
C THR A 13 -10.01 -21.78 -15.39
N GLY A 14 -9.04 -21.80 -14.48
CA GLY A 14 -9.20 -22.24 -13.09
C GLY A 14 -9.34 -23.76 -12.93
N ARG A 15 -9.36 -24.53 -14.03
CA ARG A 15 -9.48 -25.98 -14.01
C ARG A 15 -8.13 -26.64 -13.76
N ALA A 16 -8.09 -27.59 -12.83
CA ALA A 16 -6.93 -28.44 -12.58
C ALA A 16 -6.96 -29.66 -13.52
N THR A 17 -6.70 -29.45 -14.81
CA THR A 17 -6.52 -30.55 -15.76
C THR A 17 -5.22 -31.30 -15.47
N ASP A 18 -5.07 -32.52 -15.97
CA ASP A 18 -3.86 -33.32 -15.76
C ASP A 18 -2.59 -32.60 -16.23
N GLU A 19 -2.67 -31.85 -17.33
CA GLU A 19 -1.59 -30.99 -17.83
C GLU A 19 -1.23 -29.88 -16.84
N VAL A 20 -2.23 -29.19 -16.27
CA VAL A 20 -2.01 -28.12 -15.30
C VAL A 20 -1.43 -28.70 -14.00
N VAL A 21 -1.92 -29.86 -13.55
CA VAL A 21 -1.38 -30.54 -12.36
C VAL A 21 0.06 -31.00 -12.60
N ALA A 22 0.36 -31.56 -13.77
CA ALA A 22 1.73 -31.92 -14.15
C ALA A 22 2.65 -30.70 -14.19
N ALA A 23 2.19 -29.58 -14.74
CA ALA A 23 2.93 -28.32 -14.77
C ALA A 23 3.18 -27.77 -13.36
N VAL A 24 2.20 -27.85 -12.45
CA VAL A 24 2.39 -27.47 -11.03
C VAL A 24 3.46 -28.34 -10.39
N ASN A 25 3.41 -29.66 -10.60
CA ASN A 25 4.39 -30.60 -10.03
C ASN A 25 5.79 -30.42 -10.63
N ALA A 26 5.88 -29.99 -11.88
CA ALA A 26 7.15 -29.71 -12.56
C ALA A 26 7.74 -28.34 -12.20
N ALA A 27 6.94 -27.42 -11.64
CA ALA A 27 7.39 -26.10 -11.23
C ALA A 27 8.33 -26.20 -10.01
N GLY A 28 9.62 -26.44 -10.27
CA GLY A 28 10.64 -26.69 -9.25
C GLY A 28 11.14 -25.46 -8.48
N SER A 29 10.66 -24.25 -8.77
CA SER A 29 11.06 -23.02 -8.07
C SER A 29 9.99 -21.93 -8.15
N SER A 30 9.94 -21.07 -7.14
CA SER A 30 9.11 -19.87 -7.14
C SER A 30 9.53 -18.89 -8.24
N PRO A 31 8.60 -18.11 -8.81
CA PRO A 31 8.93 -17.05 -9.74
C PRO A 31 9.92 -16.04 -9.12
N ALA A 32 10.82 -15.51 -9.94
CA ALA A 32 11.67 -14.40 -9.53
C ALA A 32 10.81 -13.16 -9.21
N ALA A 33 11.27 -12.36 -8.24
CA ALA A 33 10.64 -11.09 -7.93
C ALA A 33 10.67 -10.15 -9.15
N LEU A 34 9.58 -9.40 -9.36
CA LEU A 34 9.50 -8.40 -10.41
C LEU A 34 10.40 -7.20 -10.08
N VAL A 35 10.48 -6.80 -8.80
CA VAL A 35 11.24 -5.64 -8.36
C VAL A 35 12.37 -6.08 -7.41
N PRO A 36 13.58 -6.36 -7.94
CA PRO A 36 14.76 -6.57 -7.11
C PRO A 36 14.99 -5.38 -6.18
N GLY A 37 15.25 -5.64 -4.89
CA GLY A 37 15.43 -4.58 -3.89
C GLY A 37 14.14 -3.85 -3.50
N GLY A 38 12.96 -4.42 -3.78
CA GLY A 38 11.67 -3.80 -3.42
C GLY A 38 11.36 -3.73 -1.92
N GLY A 39 12.26 -4.19 -1.04
CA GLY A 39 12.05 -4.32 0.40
C GLY A 39 11.50 -5.69 0.81
N ALA A 40 11.71 -6.09 2.07
CA ALA A 40 11.40 -7.44 2.55
C ALA A 40 9.89 -7.77 2.53
N ASP A 41 9.05 -6.84 2.98
CA ASP A 41 7.60 -6.96 2.95
C ASP A 41 7.06 -6.05 1.86
N ARG A 42 6.41 -6.62 0.84
CA ARG A 42 5.94 -5.86 -0.33
C ARG A 42 4.87 -6.59 -1.11
N VAL A 43 4.13 -5.82 -1.88
CA VAL A 43 3.17 -6.29 -2.88
C VAL A 43 3.70 -5.94 -4.26
N GLU A 44 3.72 -6.91 -5.17
CA GLU A 44 4.04 -6.69 -6.57
C GLU A 44 2.85 -7.13 -7.44
N VAL A 45 2.37 -6.24 -8.32
CA VAL A 45 1.26 -6.50 -9.23
C VAL A 45 1.79 -6.54 -10.65
N ASP A 46 1.56 -7.66 -11.33
CA ASP A 46 1.87 -7.83 -12.74
C ASP A 46 0.60 -7.62 -13.57
N LEU A 47 0.49 -6.47 -14.23
CA LEU A 47 -0.68 -6.17 -15.04
C LEU A 47 -0.74 -7.01 -16.32
N ALA A 48 0.40 -7.43 -16.87
CA ALA A 48 0.43 -8.27 -18.07
C ALA A 48 -0.13 -9.67 -17.78
N ARG A 49 0.32 -10.28 -16.67
CA ARG A 49 -0.09 -11.63 -16.26
C ARG A 49 -1.36 -11.64 -15.42
N GLN A 50 -1.82 -10.48 -14.93
CA GLN A 50 -2.96 -10.35 -14.02
C GLN A 50 -2.80 -11.19 -12.74
N VAL A 51 -1.63 -11.06 -12.11
CA VAL A 51 -1.31 -11.70 -10.82
C VAL A 51 -0.72 -10.69 -9.84
N LEU A 52 -0.85 -11.01 -8.56
CA LEU A 52 -0.25 -10.28 -7.45
C LEU A 52 0.65 -11.23 -6.67
N PHE A 53 1.86 -10.80 -6.36
CA PHE A 53 2.81 -11.46 -5.49
C PHE A 53 2.88 -10.70 -4.17
N LEU A 54 2.77 -11.44 -3.07
CA LEU A 54 2.92 -10.92 -1.72
C LEU A 54 4.17 -11.52 -1.11
N TYR A 55 5.10 -10.66 -0.72
CA TYR A 55 6.35 -11.00 -0.06
C TYR A 55 6.28 -10.67 1.42
N GLN A 56 6.87 -11.53 2.25
CA GLN A 56 7.07 -11.34 3.68
C GLN A 56 8.50 -11.78 4.03
N GLY A 57 9.28 -10.94 4.71
CA GLY A 57 10.66 -11.26 5.06
C GLY A 57 11.53 -11.63 3.85
N ASP A 58 11.32 -10.95 2.71
CA ASP A 58 11.95 -11.19 1.40
C ASP A 58 11.67 -12.58 0.79
N SER A 59 10.70 -13.30 1.34
CA SER A 59 10.23 -14.59 0.84
C SER A 59 8.86 -14.46 0.20
N LEU A 60 8.65 -15.12 -0.94
CA LEU A 60 7.35 -15.14 -1.60
C LEU A 60 6.33 -15.90 -0.73
N TYR A 61 5.36 -15.18 -0.17
CA TYR A 61 4.36 -15.72 0.74
C TYR A 61 3.14 -16.26 -0.01
N LYS A 62 2.56 -15.46 -0.92
CA LYS A 62 1.38 -15.84 -1.71
C LYS A 62 1.43 -15.27 -3.12
N ILE A 63 0.75 -15.97 -4.02
CA ILE A 63 0.41 -15.50 -5.35
C ILE A 63 -1.10 -15.51 -5.50
N LEU A 64 -1.68 -14.38 -5.87
CA LEU A 64 -3.10 -14.21 -6.11
C LEU A 64 -3.38 -13.96 -7.58
N THR A 65 -4.50 -14.48 -8.08
CA THR A 65 -5.08 -13.98 -9.33
C THR A 65 -5.67 -12.61 -9.06
N VAL A 66 -5.50 -11.68 -10.00
CA VAL A 66 -6.15 -10.37 -9.93
C VAL A 66 -6.95 -10.07 -11.20
N SER A 67 -7.79 -9.05 -11.12
CA SER A 67 -8.40 -8.39 -12.27
C SER A 67 -8.29 -6.87 -12.09
N SER A 68 -7.49 -6.24 -12.95
CA SER A 68 -7.17 -4.80 -12.90
C SER A 68 -8.09 -3.97 -13.81
N GLY A 69 -7.78 -2.68 -13.97
CA GLY A 69 -8.52 -1.76 -14.82
C GLY A 69 -8.57 -2.19 -16.28
N ASN A 70 -9.76 -2.15 -16.90
CA ASN A 70 -9.97 -2.61 -18.28
C ASN A 70 -9.57 -1.59 -19.38
N GLY A 71 -9.19 -0.37 -18.99
CA GLY A 71 -8.78 0.71 -19.90
C GLY A 71 -9.93 1.40 -20.64
N GLU A 72 -11.16 0.92 -20.50
CA GLU A 72 -12.34 1.51 -21.12
C GLU A 72 -12.72 2.83 -20.44
N ARG A 73 -13.45 3.67 -21.18
CA ARG A 73 -14.01 4.90 -20.63
C ARG A 73 -15.26 4.58 -19.83
N PHE A 74 -15.38 5.16 -18.65
CA PHE A 74 -16.56 5.06 -17.81
C PHE A 74 -16.91 6.42 -17.22
N CYS A 75 -18.14 6.59 -16.77
CA CYS A 75 -18.61 7.79 -16.10
C CYS A 75 -19.36 7.42 -14.82
N SER A 76 -19.15 8.18 -13.76
CA SER A 76 -19.88 8.05 -12.49
C SER A 76 -19.94 9.42 -11.83
N GLU A 77 -21.02 9.70 -11.10
CA GLU A 77 -21.19 10.94 -10.32
C GLU A 77 -20.84 12.24 -11.08
N GLY A 78 -21.20 12.32 -12.37
CA GLY A 78 -20.98 13.51 -13.19
C GLY A 78 -19.56 13.69 -13.74
N TRP A 79 -18.64 12.75 -13.49
CA TRP A 79 -17.29 12.75 -14.06
C TRP A 79 -17.06 11.53 -14.96
N CYS A 80 -16.08 11.61 -15.86
CA CYS A 80 -15.66 10.49 -16.73
C CYS A 80 -14.15 10.28 -16.69
N ARG A 81 -13.70 9.03 -16.71
CA ARG A 81 -12.28 8.63 -16.71
C ARG A 81 -12.07 7.40 -17.58
N ARG A 82 -10.81 7.04 -17.83
CA ARG A 82 -10.45 5.68 -18.27
C ARG A 82 -10.13 4.80 -17.08
N ALA A 83 -10.53 3.54 -17.13
CA ALA A 83 -10.32 2.53 -16.11
C ALA A 83 -8.89 2.00 -16.11
N ILE A 84 -7.93 2.84 -15.72
CA ILE A 84 -6.51 2.50 -15.75
C ILE A 84 -6.03 2.15 -14.35
N THR A 85 -5.28 1.07 -14.23
CA THR A 85 -4.39 0.81 -13.09
C THR A 85 -3.01 1.31 -13.48
N ASN A 86 -2.51 2.36 -12.83
CA ASN A 86 -1.25 2.99 -13.22
C ASN A 86 -0.06 2.11 -12.81
N PRO A 87 0.89 1.84 -13.72
CA PRO A 87 2.21 1.32 -13.34
C PRO A 87 2.94 2.34 -12.44
N GLY A 88 3.75 1.86 -11.50
CA GLY A 88 4.48 2.73 -10.58
C GLY A 88 4.81 2.10 -9.24
N SER A 89 5.40 2.91 -8.37
CA SER A 89 5.80 2.53 -7.01
C SER A 89 5.00 3.34 -6.01
N PHE A 90 4.29 2.65 -5.13
CA PHE A 90 3.32 3.22 -4.22
C PHE A 90 3.49 2.62 -2.82
N LYS A 91 2.77 3.18 -1.84
CA LYS A 91 2.60 2.57 -0.52
C LYS A 91 1.11 2.45 -0.20
N VAL A 92 0.72 1.39 0.50
CA VAL A 92 -0.62 1.33 1.10
C VAL A 92 -0.75 2.50 2.06
N TYR A 93 -1.71 3.40 1.84
CA TYR A 93 -1.86 4.61 2.65
C TYR A 93 -3.18 4.66 3.41
N ARG A 94 -4.16 3.84 3.03
CA ARG A 94 -5.44 3.71 3.74
C ARG A 94 -5.99 2.31 3.61
N GLN A 95 -6.64 1.83 4.66
CA GLN A 95 -7.43 0.62 4.64
C GLN A 95 -8.84 0.88 5.19
N ALA A 96 -9.77 -0.02 4.90
CA ALA A 96 -11.04 -0.11 5.59
C ALA A 96 -11.40 -1.57 5.85
N GLN A 97 -12.23 -1.79 6.87
CA GLN A 97 -12.74 -3.11 7.24
C GLN A 97 -14.17 -3.30 6.74
N GLY A 98 -14.45 -4.50 6.24
CA GLY A 98 -15.73 -4.88 5.67
C GLY A 98 -16.01 -4.21 4.33
N TRP A 99 -17.30 -4.01 4.04
CA TRP A 99 -17.76 -3.38 2.80
C TRP A 99 -17.70 -1.85 2.91
N GLU A 100 -16.90 -1.23 2.04
CA GLU A 100 -16.91 0.20 1.82
C GLU A 100 -17.66 0.53 0.53
N LYS A 101 -18.64 1.44 0.59
CA LYS A 101 -19.40 1.87 -0.59
C LYS A 101 -18.68 3.00 -1.31
N GLY A 102 -18.40 2.81 -2.59
CA GLY A 102 -17.82 3.84 -3.46
C GLY A 102 -18.69 4.17 -4.68
N PRO A 103 -18.29 5.18 -5.48
CA PRO A 103 -19.00 5.64 -6.68
C PRO A 103 -19.18 4.58 -7.78
N LEU A 104 -18.40 3.49 -7.72
CA LEU A 104 -18.32 2.45 -8.77
C LEU A 104 -18.70 1.06 -8.25
N GLY A 105 -19.30 1.00 -7.07
CA GLY A 105 -19.65 -0.23 -6.36
C GLY A 105 -18.97 -0.32 -5.00
N SER A 106 -19.23 -1.43 -4.32
CA SER A 106 -18.67 -1.70 -3.00
C SER A 106 -17.34 -2.44 -3.10
N LEU A 107 -16.41 -2.09 -2.22
CA LEU A 107 -15.11 -2.71 -2.07
C LEU A 107 -15.08 -3.46 -0.74
N TYR A 108 -14.65 -4.72 -0.74
CA TYR A 108 -14.51 -5.50 0.50
C TYR A 108 -13.06 -5.48 0.98
N ASN A 109 -12.84 -5.08 2.24
CA ASN A 109 -11.51 -4.95 2.87
C ASN A 109 -10.47 -4.24 1.98
N PRO A 110 -10.75 -3.02 1.48
CA PRO A 110 -9.85 -2.36 0.54
C PRO A 110 -8.56 -1.86 1.20
N ALA A 111 -7.44 -2.04 0.50
CA ALA A 111 -6.15 -1.40 0.77
C ALA A 111 -5.80 -0.43 -0.37
N TYR A 112 -5.92 0.87 -0.12
CA TYR A 112 -5.68 1.94 -1.08
C TYR A 112 -4.20 2.25 -1.19
N PHE A 113 -3.72 2.44 -2.42
CA PHE A 113 -2.30 2.71 -2.70
C PHE A 113 -2.07 3.82 -3.75
N ASP A 114 -3.03 4.10 -4.65
CA ASP A 114 -2.90 5.16 -5.68
C ASP A 114 -4.22 5.94 -5.79
N GLY A 115 -4.37 7.00 -4.99
CA GLY A 115 -5.60 7.80 -4.96
C GLY A 115 -6.85 6.91 -4.77
N GLY A 116 -7.80 6.95 -5.71
CA GLY A 116 -9.01 6.12 -5.61
C GLY A 116 -8.81 4.61 -5.82
N ILE A 117 -7.59 4.17 -6.15
CA ILE A 117 -7.28 2.78 -6.53
C ILE A 117 -6.85 1.98 -5.29
N ALA A 118 -7.52 0.84 -5.11
CA ALA A 118 -7.25 -0.10 -4.04
C ALA A 118 -7.10 -1.54 -4.53
N ILE A 119 -6.39 -2.35 -3.74
CA ILE A 119 -6.49 -3.81 -3.78
C ILE A 119 -7.66 -4.19 -2.88
N HIS A 120 -8.65 -4.92 -3.40
CA HIS A 120 -9.84 -5.26 -2.61
C HIS A 120 -10.53 -6.54 -3.07
N GLY A 121 -11.31 -7.13 -2.17
CA GLY A 121 -12.16 -8.28 -2.45
C GLY A 121 -13.26 -7.96 -3.46
N ALA A 122 -13.48 -8.86 -4.41
CA ALA A 122 -14.60 -8.81 -5.33
C ALA A 122 -15.21 -10.21 -5.52
N THR A 123 -16.52 -10.25 -5.74
CA THR A 123 -17.26 -11.50 -6.04
C THR A 123 -16.92 -12.07 -7.42
N SER A 124 -16.32 -11.25 -8.31
CA SER A 124 -15.84 -11.67 -9.61
C SER A 124 -14.42 -11.15 -9.84
N VAL A 125 -13.51 -12.07 -10.15
CA VAL A 125 -12.10 -11.82 -10.48
C VAL A 125 -11.77 -12.57 -11.77
N PRO A 126 -12.20 -12.06 -12.94
CA PRO A 126 -11.96 -12.74 -14.21
C PRO A 126 -10.46 -12.80 -14.53
N ALA A 127 -10.12 -13.64 -15.50
CA ALA A 127 -8.73 -13.79 -15.92
C ALA A 127 -8.16 -12.54 -16.58
N SER A 128 -9.02 -11.72 -17.20
CA SER A 128 -8.68 -10.47 -17.87
C SER A 128 -8.94 -9.24 -16.97
N PRO A 129 -8.36 -8.07 -17.32
CA PRO A 129 -8.72 -6.81 -16.69
C PRO A 129 -10.21 -6.49 -16.90
N ALA A 130 -10.93 -6.18 -15.82
CA ALA A 130 -12.38 -5.96 -15.84
C ALA A 130 -12.86 -4.94 -14.79
N SER A 131 -11.93 -4.29 -14.09
CA SER A 131 -12.27 -3.28 -13.08
C SER A 131 -12.28 -1.88 -13.68
N HIS A 132 -12.68 -0.90 -12.87
CA HIS A 132 -12.58 0.51 -13.20
C HIS A 132 -11.23 1.15 -12.78
N GLY A 133 -10.23 0.33 -12.46
CA GLY A 133 -8.89 0.76 -12.06
C GLY A 133 -8.37 0.00 -10.83
N CYS A 134 -9.25 -0.37 -9.89
CA CYS A 134 -8.87 -1.15 -8.72
C CYS A 134 -8.29 -2.53 -9.08
N VAL A 135 -7.49 -3.09 -8.19
CA VAL A 135 -6.96 -4.45 -8.31
C VAL A 135 -7.88 -5.39 -7.53
N ARG A 136 -8.74 -6.13 -8.23
CA ARG A 136 -9.66 -7.08 -7.59
C ARG A 136 -8.93 -8.36 -7.20
N ILE A 137 -9.10 -8.81 -5.96
CA ILE A 137 -8.62 -10.11 -5.45
C ILE A 137 -9.82 -10.99 -5.02
N PRO A 138 -9.65 -12.32 -4.95
CA PRO A 138 -10.71 -13.21 -4.47
C PRO A 138 -11.17 -12.84 -3.05
N MET A 139 -12.47 -12.95 -2.76
CA MET A 139 -13.03 -12.60 -1.44
C MET A 139 -12.28 -13.27 -0.27
N GLY A 140 -11.99 -14.57 -0.38
CA GLY A 140 -11.24 -15.29 0.66
C GLY A 140 -9.80 -14.83 0.83
N ALA A 141 -9.20 -14.17 -0.18
CA ALA A 141 -7.92 -13.51 -0.04
C ALA A 141 -8.04 -12.16 0.69
N ALA A 142 -9.12 -11.42 0.39
CA ALA A 142 -9.38 -10.12 0.99
C ALA A 142 -9.66 -10.17 2.49
N GLU A 143 -10.04 -11.32 3.06
CA GLU A 143 -10.20 -11.50 4.51
C GLU A 143 -8.91 -11.28 5.29
N TRP A 144 -7.76 -11.71 4.74
CA TRP A 144 -6.47 -11.65 5.43
C TRP A 144 -5.50 -10.66 4.79
N PHE A 145 -5.69 -10.28 3.52
CA PHE A 145 -4.74 -9.45 2.80
C PHE A 145 -4.35 -8.14 3.51
N PRO A 146 -5.27 -7.37 4.12
CA PRO A 146 -4.90 -6.12 4.81
C PRO A 146 -3.92 -6.32 5.97
N ASP A 147 -3.95 -7.47 6.64
CA ASP A 147 -3.07 -7.78 7.78
C ASP A 147 -1.63 -8.05 7.34
N TYR A 148 -1.43 -8.54 6.12
CA TYR A 148 -0.11 -8.80 5.51
C TYR A 148 0.39 -7.67 4.61
N ALA A 149 -0.48 -6.71 4.30
CA ALA A 149 -0.15 -5.49 3.58
C ALA A 149 -0.63 -4.25 4.36
N PRO A 150 -0.17 -4.06 5.62
CA PRO A 150 -0.58 -2.92 6.45
C PRO A 150 -0.18 -1.58 5.84
N LEU A 151 -0.63 -0.49 6.47
CA LEU A 151 -0.22 0.87 6.08
C LEU A 151 1.31 0.99 5.98
N GLY A 152 1.78 1.64 4.92
CA GLY A 152 3.20 1.79 4.60
C GLY A 152 3.77 0.68 3.70
N THR A 153 3.07 -0.45 3.55
CA THR A 153 3.57 -1.56 2.71
C THR A 153 3.80 -1.09 1.26
N PRO A 154 5.00 -1.27 0.69
CA PRO A 154 5.28 -1.01 -0.71
C PRO A 154 4.36 -1.79 -1.64
N VAL A 155 3.83 -1.11 -2.65
CA VAL A 155 3.04 -1.68 -3.75
C VAL A 155 3.70 -1.28 -5.06
N TYR A 156 4.23 -2.25 -5.79
CA TYR A 156 4.82 -2.06 -7.10
C TYR A 156 3.88 -2.58 -8.17
N VAL A 157 3.58 -1.76 -9.17
CA VAL A 157 2.72 -2.14 -10.29
C VAL A 157 3.54 -2.15 -11.57
N ALA A 158 3.77 -3.34 -12.11
CA ALA A 158 4.44 -3.55 -13.39
C ALA A 158 3.44 -3.43 -14.56
N GLY A 159 3.84 -2.71 -15.61
CA GLY A 159 2.99 -2.40 -16.76
C GLY A 159 2.78 -3.57 -17.71
N THR A 160 1.74 -3.45 -18.54
CA THR A 160 1.43 -4.45 -19.59
C THR A 160 2.47 -4.49 -20.72
N ASP A 161 3.28 -3.45 -20.83
CA ASP A 161 4.41 -3.32 -21.76
C ASP A 161 5.71 -3.92 -21.23
N GLY A 162 5.68 -4.54 -20.04
CA GLY A 162 6.86 -5.10 -19.38
C GLY A 162 7.65 -4.05 -18.59
N SER A 163 7.16 -2.82 -18.45
CA SER A 163 7.78 -1.83 -17.58
C SER A 163 7.75 -2.29 -16.13
N ILE A 164 8.91 -2.24 -15.48
CA ILE A 164 9.08 -2.55 -14.05
C ILE A 164 9.40 -1.24 -13.34
N PRO A 165 8.61 -0.85 -12.32
CA PRO A 165 8.84 0.40 -11.62
C PRO A 165 10.07 0.28 -10.69
N PRO A 166 10.79 1.39 -10.43
CA PRO A 166 11.94 1.36 -9.54
C PRO A 166 11.53 1.05 -8.09
N PRO A 167 12.37 0.40 -7.28
CA PRO A 167 12.10 0.25 -5.86
C PRO A 167 11.92 1.62 -5.19
N LEU A 168 11.06 1.68 -4.17
CA LEU A 168 10.96 2.88 -3.35
C LEU A 168 12.30 3.10 -2.63
N PRO A 169 12.69 4.35 -2.37
CA PRO A 169 13.82 4.62 -1.49
C PRO A 169 13.60 3.88 -0.17
N GLU A 170 14.65 3.22 0.33
CA GLU A 170 14.60 2.65 1.68
C GLU A 170 14.25 3.77 2.65
N ASP A 171 13.26 3.53 3.52
CA ASP A 171 13.01 4.45 4.61
C ASP A 171 14.32 4.57 5.41
N PRO A 172 14.77 5.78 5.79
CA PRO A 172 15.98 5.92 6.57
C PRO A 172 15.89 4.98 7.78
N PRO A 173 17.00 4.34 8.20
CA PRO A 173 16.98 3.50 9.39
C PRO A 173 16.31 4.32 10.49
N VAL A 174 15.31 3.73 11.16
CA VAL A 174 14.67 4.34 12.32
C VAL A 174 15.80 4.53 13.32
N THR A 175 16.44 5.70 13.28
CA THR A 175 17.30 6.14 14.36
C THR A 175 16.39 6.13 15.56
N GLU A 176 16.79 5.35 16.55
CA GLU A 176 16.25 5.40 17.90
C GLU A 176 15.90 6.87 18.22
N PRO A 177 14.70 7.16 18.76
CA PRO A 177 14.37 8.53 19.13
C PRO A 177 15.56 9.09 19.91
N PRO A 178 16.05 10.31 19.60
CA PRO A 178 17.19 10.84 20.33
C PRO A 178 16.89 10.66 21.82
N GLU A 179 17.73 9.89 22.49
CA GLU A 179 17.66 9.73 23.93
C GLU A 179 17.57 11.15 24.48
N LEU A 180 16.43 11.47 25.13
CA LEU A 180 16.16 12.82 25.60
C LEU A 180 17.38 13.24 26.40
N GLU A 181 18.15 14.21 25.89
CA GLU A 181 19.28 14.73 26.63
C GLU A 181 18.79 15.09 28.04
N PRO A 182 19.49 14.66 29.11
CA PRO A 182 19.06 14.99 30.46
C PRO A 182 18.89 16.51 30.53
N PRO A 183 17.82 17.00 31.21
CA PRO A 183 17.48 18.41 31.16
C PRO A 183 18.70 19.24 31.56
N VAL A 184 19.15 20.09 30.64
CA VAL A 184 20.13 21.13 30.95
C VAL A 184 19.59 21.90 32.14
N THR A 185 20.33 21.86 33.24
CA THR A 185 20.02 22.63 34.44
C THR A 185 20.03 24.10 34.04
N ALA A 186 18.86 24.74 34.11
CA ALA A 186 18.74 26.16 33.86
C ALA A 186 19.69 26.94 34.81
N PRO A 187 20.43 27.95 34.33
CA PRO A 187 21.22 28.80 35.21
C PRO A 187 20.29 29.53 36.20
N PRO A 188 20.76 29.84 37.42
CA PRO A 188 19.93 30.48 38.44
C PRO A 188 19.44 31.85 37.96
N THR A 189 18.12 32.03 37.96
CA THR A 189 17.48 33.34 37.74
C THR A 189 17.87 34.28 38.87
N THR A 190 18.63 35.33 38.54
CA THR A 190 18.90 36.44 39.46
C THR A 190 17.59 37.21 39.70
N ALA A 191 17.15 37.29 40.97
CA ALA A 191 16.01 38.08 41.37
C ALA A 191 16.27 39.60 41.16
N PRO A 192 15.28 40.39 40.71
CA PRO A 192 15.45 41.84 40.58
C PRO A 192 15.48 42.53 41.95
N ALA A 193 16.33 43.54 42.07
CA ALA A 193 16.47 44.38 43.25
C ALA A 193 15.20 45.20 43.51
N VAL A 194 14.77 45.24 44.78
CA VAL A 194 13.68 46.08 45.27
C VAL A 194 14.20 47.50 45.47
N THR A 195 13.67 48.46 44.72
CA THR A 195 13.95 49.89 44.94
C THR A 195 12.89 50.49 45.84
N THR A 196 13.26 50.89 47.05
CA THR A 196 12.43 51.63 48.01
C THR A 196 12.38 53.12 47.63
N THR A 197 11.18 53.62 47.32
CA THR A 197 10.93 55.06 47.13
C THR A 197 10.53 55.70 48.46
N THR A 198 11.36 56.62 48.97
CA THR A 198 11.09 57.47 50.12
C THR A 198 10.26 58.69 49.70
N ALA A 199 9.16 58.95 50.41
CA ALA A 199 8.31 60.13 50.23
C ALA A 199 8.94 61.39 50.86
N PRO A 200 8.83 62.59 50.24
CA PRO A 200 9.36 63.82 50.81
C PRO A 200 8.38 64.44 51.83
N GLY A 201 8.95 64.89 52.96
CA GLY A 201 8.23 65.52 54.07
C GLY A 201 7.74 66.94 53.78
N ILE A 202 6.53 67.23 54.26
CA ILE A 202 5.90 68.56 54.24
C ILE A 202 6.41 69.37 55.44
N ARG A 203 6.96 70.57 55.19
CA ARG A 203 7.30 71.57 56.22
C ARG A 203 6.11 72.48 56.48
N LEU A 204 5.72 72.61 57.76
CA LEU A 204 4.82 73.65 58.27
C LEU A 204 5.51 75.02 58.25
N PHE A 205 4.77 76.06 57.86
CA PHE A 205 5.07 77.45 58.22
C PHE A 205 3.99 77.97 59.18
N LYS A 206 4.45 78.74 60.16
CA LYS A 206 3.70 79.46 61.20
C LYS A 206 2.82 80.56 60.62
#